data_AF-A0A2P4YCC2-F1
#
_entry.id   AF-A0A2P4YCC2-F1
#
_cell.length_a   1.000
_cell.length_b   1.000
_cell.length_c   1.000
_cell.angle_alpha   90.00
_cell.angle_beta   90.00
_cell.angle_gamma   90.00
#
_symmetry.space_group_name_H-M   'P 1'
#
loop_
_entity.id
_entity.type
_entity.pdbx_description
1 polymer ?
#
loop_
_entity_poly.entity_id
_entity_poly.type
_entity_poly.pdbx_seq_one_letter_code
_entity_poly.pdbx_strand_id
1 'polypeptide(L)' 'MASDNVEDLSLAVKLLGHKLDYPCSVLFVWDEETSLVVRVETDIDMATPLLNLLGNLKDVSRVLQGAVMVPNNYIDEDCS' A
#
# COMPACT_ATOMS: atom_id res chain seq x y z
N MET A 1 19.61 13.63 15.36
CA MET A 1 20.23 13.86 14.03
C MET A 1 20.91 12.60 13.51
N ALA A 2 21.87 11.99 14.24
CA ALA A 2 22.42 10.68 13.87
C ALA A 2 21.55 9.48 14.31
N SER A 3 20.79 9.64 15.41
CA SER A 3 19.89 8.62 15.98
C SER A 3 18.82 8.14 15.00
N ASP A 4 18.16 9.08 14.34
CA ASP A 4 16.99 8.80 13.50
C ASP A 4 17.39 8.00 12.25
N ASN A 5 18.59 8.27 11.73
CA ASN A 5 19.14 7.60 10.56
C ASN A 5 19.49 6.11 10.81
N VAL A 6 19.86 5.75 12.04
CA VAL A 6 20.15 4.35 12.42
C VAL A 6 18.86 3.56 12.59
N GLU A 7 17.83 4.18 13.19
CA GLU A 7 16.50 3.59 13.33
C GLU A 7 15.85 3.34 11.96
N ASP A 8 15.94 4.32 11.05
CA ASP A 8 15.40 4.21 9.69
C ASP A 8 16.13 3.11 8.89
N LEU A 9 17.45 2.98 9.03
CA LEU A 9 18.22 1.88 8.40
C LEU A 9 17.77 0.51 8.93
N SER A 10 17.55 0.39 10.24
CA SER A 10 17.07 -0.85 10.86
C SER A 10 15.69 -1.23 10.32
N LEU A 11 14.78 -0.26 10.14
CA LEU A 11 13.47 -0.51 9.52
C LEU A 11 13.60 -0.93 8.05
N ALA A 12 14.46 -0.26 7.28
CA ALA A 12 14.72 -0.61 5.88
C ALA A 12 15.25 -2.05 5.74
N VAL A 13 16.16 -2.47 6.63
CA VAL A 13 16.68 -3.85 6.66
C VAL A 13 15.59 -4.86 7.00
N LYS A 14 14.65 -4.54 7.90
CA LYS A 14 13.51 -5.42 8.21
C LYS A 14 12.54 -5.55 7.03
N LEU A 15 12.32 -4.48 6.27
CA LEU A 15 11.44 -4.49 5.10
C LEU A 15 12.06 -5.24 3.90
N LEU A 16 13.38 -5.24 3.80
CA LEU A 16 14.09 -5.82 2.66
C LEU A 16 13.76 -7.32 2.50
N GLY A 17 13.41 -7.71 1.27
CA GLY A 17 13.12 -9.10 0.91
C GLY A 17 11.75 -9.62 1.33
N HIS A 18 10.93 -8.81 2.02
CA HIS A 18 9.56 -9.20 2.36
C HIS A 18 8.59 -8.84 1.22
N LYS A 19 7.75 -9.81 0.86
CA LYS A 19 6.53 -9.59 0.09
C LYS A 19 5.37 -9.51 1.08
N LEU A 20 4.62 -8.42 1.02
CA LEU A 20 3.44 -8.21 1.86
C LEU A 20 2.20 -8.31 1.00
N ASP A 21 1.28 -9.17 1.39
CA ASP A 21 -0.04 -9.26 0.77
C ASP A 21 -0.97 -8.30 1.50
N TYR A 22 -1.46 -7.31 0.76
CA TYR A 22 -2.34 -6.27 1.29
C TYR A 22 -3.79 -6.59 0.96
N PRO A 23 -4.68 -6.68 1.97
CA PRO A 23 -6.11 -6.66 1.72
C PRO A 23 -6.48 -5.36 1.01
N CYS A 24 -7.14 -5.48 -0.14
CA CYS A 24 -7.64 -4.34 -0.88
C CYS A 24 -9.04 -4.60 -1.41
N SER A 25 -9.81 -3.52 -1.56
CA SER A 25 -11.09 -3.52 -2.24
C SER A 25 -11.12 -2.41 -3.28
N VAL A 26 -11.78 -2.69 -4.41
CA VAL A 26 -11.91 -1.74 -5.51
C VAL A 26 -13.39 -1.56 -5.81
N LEU A 27 -13.86 -0.31 -5.75
CA LEU A 27 -15.22 0.08 -6.11
C LEU A 27 -15.20 0.69 -7.51
N PHE A 28 -15.94 0.07 -8.42
CA PHE A 28 -16.20 0.60 -9.76
C PHE A 28 -17.55 1.28 -9.78
N VAL A 29 -17.56 2.57 -10.10
CA VAL A 29 -18.77 3.37 -10.23
C VAL A 29 -19.08 3.51 -11.71
N TRP A 30 -20.26 3.03 -12.09
CA TRP A 30 -20.74 3.02 -13.46
C TRP A 30 -21.73 4.16 -13.68
N ASP A 31 -21.70 4.73 -14.86
CA ASP A 31 -22.76 5.59 -15.36
C ASP A 31 -23.83 4.73 -16.03
N GLU A 32 -25.08 4.86 -15.59
CA GLU A 32 -26.19 4.03 -16.07
C GLU A 32 -26.59 4.38 -17.52
N GLU A 33 -26.35 5.61 -17.96
CA GLU A 33 -26.69 6.05 -19.32
C GLU A 33 -25.70 5.53 -20.36
N THR A 34 -24.40 5.65 -20.08
CA THR A 34 -23.34 5.21 -21.01
C THR A 34 -22.88 3.77 -20.77
N SER A 35 -23.25 3.14 -19.65
CA SER A 35 -22.73 1.84 -19.20
C SER A 35 -21.19 1.81 -19.11
N LEU A 36 -20.56 2.96 -18.84
CA LEU A 36 -19.11 3.09 -18.69
C LEU A 36 -18.73 3.30 -17.22
N VAL A 37 -17.52 2.87 -16.86
CA VAL A 37 -16.93 3.20 -15.55
C VAL A 37 -16.52 4.68 -15.55
N VAL A 38 -17.09 5.46 -14.64
CA VAL A 38 -16.79 6.89 -14.47
C VAL A 38 -15.89 7.18 -13.29
N ARG A 39 -15.78 6.24 -12.35
CA ARG A 39 -14.90 6.38 -11.19
C ARG A 39 -14.43 5.02 -10.68
N VAL A 40 -13.18 4.97 -10.25
CA VAL A 40 -12.59 3.83 -9.54
C VAL A 40 -12.10 4.34 -8.20
N GLU A 41 -12.60 3.75 -7.12
CA GLU A 41 -12.11 4.01 -5.76
C GLU A 41 -11.38 2.77 -5.27
N THR A 42 -10.26 2.96 -4.59
CA THR A 42 -9.43 1.86 -4.10
C THR A 42 -9.19 2.07 -2.62
N ASP A 43 -9.54 1.06 -1.82
CA ASP A 43 -9.28 1.02 -0.39
C ASP A 43 -8.28 -0.10 -0.10
N ILE A 44 -7.16 0.24 0.54
CA ILE A 44 -6.05 -0.68 0.81
C ILE A 44 -5.69 -0.57 2.30
N ASP A 45 -5.77 -1.68 3.02
CA ASP A 45 -5.30 -1.75 4.41
C ASP A 45 -3.78 -1.85 4.45
N MET A 46 -3.12 -0.69 4.37
CA MET A 46 -1.66 -0.59 4.41
C MET A 46 -1.06 -0.81 5.81
N ALA A 47 -1.88 -0.78 6.85
CA ALA A 47 -1.39 -0.82 8.23
C ALA A 47 -1.23 -2.25 8.74
N THR A 48 -2.20 -3.13 8.48
CA THR A 48 -2.22 -4.47 9.09
C THR A 48 -1.01 -5.34 8.70
N PRO A 49 -0.61 -5.46 7.42
CA PRO A 49 0.55 -6.28 7.05
C PRO A 49 1.86 -5.71 7.60
N LEU A 50 2.02 -4.37 7.61
CA LEU A 50 3.19 -3.72 8.19
C LEU A 50 3.23 -3.88 9.71
N LEU A 51 2.09 -3.81 10.39
CA LEU A 51 2.01 -4.02 11.83
C LEU A 51 2.42 -5.45 12.19
N ASN A 52 2.00 -6.44 11.41
CA ASN A 52 2.41 -7.83 11.60
C ASN A 52 3.91 -8.02 11.40
N LEU A 53 4.53 -7.31 10.45
CA LEU A 53 5.96 -7.41 10.17
C LEU A 53 6.83 -6.64 11.19
N LEU A 54 6.43 -5.42 11.56
CA LEU A 54 7.23 -4.50 12.38
C LEU A 54 6.93 -4.62 13.88
N GLY A 55 5.77 -5.19 14.24
CA GLY A 55 5.37 -5.50 15.60
C GLY A 55 4.88 -4.31 16.43
N ASN A 56 4.88 -3.08 15.89
CA ASN A 56 4.37 -1.92 16.58
C ASN A 56 3.92 -0.79 15.62
N LEU A 57 2.93 -0.01 16.05
CA LEU A 57 2.34 1.10 15.28
C LEU A 57 3.29 2.29 15.09
N LYS A 58 4.28 2.49 15.97
CA LYS A 58 5.25 3.60 15.83
C LYS A 58 6.10 3.39 14.58
N ASP A 59 6.63 2.19 14.40
CA ASP A 59 7.44 1.82 13.24
C ASP A 59 6.61 1.78 11.96
N VAL A 60 5.36 1.31 12.02
CA VAL A 60 4.41 1.38 10.88
C VAL A 60 4.19 2.83 10.46
N SER A 61 3.88 3.71 11.42
CA SER A 61 3.70 5.14 11.15
C SER A 61 4.97 5.76 10.59
N ARG A 62 6.14 5.33 11.03
CA ARG A 62 7.44 5.84 10.55
C ARG A 62 7.68 5.45 9.10
N VAL A 63 7.40 4.20 8.72
CA VAL A 63 7.54 3.70 7.35
C VAL A 63 6.54 4.38 6.40
N LEU A 64 5.31 4.61 6.86
CA LEU A 64 4.28 5.28 6.07
C LEU A 64 4.47 6.81 6.00
N GLN A 65 5.29 7.39 6.87
CA GLN A 65 5.53 8.82 6.89
C GLN A 65 6.23 9.27 5.61
N GLY A 66 5.50 10.01 4.77
CA GLY A 66 6.02 10.50 3.48
C GLY A 66 6.00 9.46 2.36
N ALA A 67 5.41 8.28 2.59
CA ALA A 67 5.19 7.29 1.54
C ALA A 67 4.13 7.79 0.54
N VAL A 68 4.46 7.77 -0.75
CA VAL A 68 3.51 8.04 -1.83
C VAL A 68 2.92 6.71 -2.29
N MET A 69 1.66 6.48 -1.98
CA MET A 69 0.93 5.27 -2.35
C MET A 69 -0.02 5.62 -3.50
N VAL A 70 0.32 5.16 -4.69
CA VAL A 70 -0.52 5.32 -5.88
C VAL A 70 -0.89 3.93 -6.36
N PRO A 71 -2.19 3.59 -6.46
CA PRO A 71 -2.62 2.36 -7.09
C PRO A 71 -2.04 2.26 -8.51
N ASN A 72 -1.23 1.24 -8.76
CA ASN A 72 -0.78 0.94 -10.11
C ASN A 72 -1.78 -0.01 -10.75
N ASN A 73 -2.69 0.53 -11.56
CA ASN A 73 -3.80 -0.22 -12.14
C ASN A 73 -3.38 -0.91 -13.45
N TYR A 74 -2.27 -1.66 -13.42
CA TYR A 74 -1.85 -2.46 -14.57
C TYR A 74 -2.83 -3.63 -14.73
N ILE A 75 -3.67 -3.57 -15.76
CA ILE A 75 -4.48 -4.70 -16.18
C ILE A 75 -3.58 -5.53 -17.11
N ASP A 76 -3.21 -6.73 -16.70
CA ASP A 76 -2.59 -7.71 -17.61
C ASP A 76 -3.58 -8.02 -18.72
N GLU A 77 -3.32 -7.55 -19.93
CA GLU A 77 -4.18 -7.77 -21.12
C GLU A 77 -4.08 -9.22 -21.66
N ASP A 78 -3.21 -10.06 -21.08
CA ASP A 78 -2.89 -11.40 -21.59
C ASP A 78 -3.78 -12.55 -21.05
N CYS A 79 -4.84 -12.26 -20.28
CA CYS A 79 -5.86 -13.26 -19.95
C CYS A 79 -7.11 -13.07 -20.81
N SER A 80 -6.98 -13.38 -22.11
CA SER A 80 -8.12 -13.61 -23.02
C SER A 80 -8.39 -15.10 -23.18
#